data_AF-A0A816R122-F1
#
_entry.id   AF-A0A816R122-F1
#
_cell.length_a   1.000
_cell.length_b   1.000
_cell.length_c   1.000
_cell.angle_alpha   90.00
_cell.angle_beta   90.00
_cell.angle_gamma   90.00
#
_symmetry.space_group_name_H-M   'P 1'
#
loop_
_entity.id
_entity.type
_entity.pdbx_description
1 polymer ?
#
loop_
_entity_poly.entity_id
_entity_poly.type
_entity_poly.pdbx_seq_one_letter_code
_entity_poly.pdbx_strand_id
1 'polypeptide(L)'
;MVRCITKFRLYLYERDFTLITYHRPLCWLNKQSSKNGRLDRWSLQLQKYSFDIKHTSGSSNRVTDCLSRYPIQQLDEIVEDQLNVMHGPSSNINMIADLSFDATRIREQQIKDNKIKQIYEHLSSGKQRHSFVLEDELVHKVVHQSGVLILKLPYVPTSMINQLLQAYHDSPASGHLGLNKTWHKIRNRF
;
A
#
# COMPACT_ATOMS: atom_id res chain seq x y z
N MET A 1 -0.75 -7.30 -19.69
CA MET A 1 0.13 -8.16 -20.52
C MET A 1 1.61 -7.85 -20.25
N VAL A 2 2.17 -6.75 -20.77
CA VAL A 2 3.59 -6.39 -20.57
C VAL A 2 4.05 -6.39 -19.10
N ARG A 3 3.24 -5.80 -18.21
CA ARG A 3 3.50 -5.81 -16.76
C ARG A 3 3.61 -7.23 -16.18
N CYS A 4 2.79 -8.17 -16.66
CA CYS A 4 2.82 -9.57 -16.23
C CYS A 4 4.15 -10.22 -16.63
N ILE A 5 4.53 -10.11 -17.90
CA ILE A 5 5.80 -10.68 -18.41
C ILE A 5 7.01 -10.08 -17.69
N THR A 6 6.97 -8.77 -17.39
CA THR A 6 8.04 -8.11 -16.62
C THR A 6 8.10 -8.63 -15.19
N LYS A 7 6.95 -8.79 -14.51
CA LYS A 7 6.86 -9.31 -13.14
C LYS A 7 7.40 -10.74 -13.04
N PHE A 8 7.10 -11.58 -14.01
CA PHE A 8 7.55 -12.98 -14.06
C PHE A 8 8.86 -13.16 -14.84
N ARG A 9 9.65 -12.10 -15.06
CA ARG A 9 10.90 -12.15 -15.82
C ARG A 9 11.82 -13.29 -15.37
N LEU A 10 11.97 -13.51 -14.06
CA LEU A 10 12.84 -14.57 -13.52
C LEU A 10 12.44 -15.98 -13.97
N TYR A 11 11.16 -16.19 -14.31
CA TYR A 11 10.64 -17.47 -14.77
C TYR A 11 10.56 -17.59 -16.28
N LEU A 12 10.47 -16.46 -16.99
CA LEU A 12 10.20 -16.40 -18.43
C LEU A 12 11.43 -16.05 -19.28
N TYR A 13 12.50 -15.58 -18.68
CA TYR A 13 13.72 -15.26 -19.41
C TYR A 13 14.35 -16.54 -19.98
N GLU A 14 14.77 -16.50 -21.25
CA GLU A 14 15.36 -17.63 -21.99
C GLU A 14 14.49 -18.90 -22.09
N ARG A 15 13.17 -18.78 -21.87
CA ARG A 15 12.24 -19.91 -22.04
C ARG A 15 11.17 -19.58 -23.06
N ASP A 16 10.85 -20.56 -23.88
CA ASP A 16 9.69 -20.48 -24.77
C ASP A 16 8.41 -20.66 -23.96
N PHE A 17 7.47 -19.72 -24.11
CA PHE A 17 6.17 -19.82 -23.46
C PHE A 17 5.02 -19.42 -24.39
N THR A 18 3.82 -19.85 -24.05
CA THR A 18 2.60 -19.43 -24.74
C THR A 18 1.86 -18.41 -23.90
N LEU A 19 1.60 -17.24 -24.47
CA LEU A 19 0.78 -16.21 -23.89
C LEU A 19 -0.67 -16.35 -24.36
N ILE A 20 -1.56 -16.69 -23.44
CA ILE A 20 -3.01 -16.77 -23.71
C ILE A 20 -3.66 -15.44 -23.36
N THR A 21 -4.39 -14.83 -24.30
CA THR A 21 -5.06 -13.54 -24.10
C THR A 21 -6.44 -13.50 -24.75
N TYR A 22 -7.38 -12.79 -24.14
CA TYR A 22 -8.69 -12.50 -24.75
C TYR A 22 -8.68 -11.23 -25.62
N HIS A 23 -7.54 -10.53 -25.72
CA HIS A 23 -7.43 -9.25 -26.41
C HIS A 23 -6.86 -9.43 -27.82
N ARG A 24 -7.75 -9.57 -28.82
CA ARG A 24 -7.41 -9.83 -30.24
C ARG A 24 -6.31 -8.94 -30.83
N PRO A 25 -6.23 -7.62 -30.57
CA PRO A 25 -5.16 -6.79 -31.11
C PRO A 25 -3.74 -7.26 -30.73
N LEU A 26 -3.57 -7.97 -29.61
CA LEU A 26 -2.26 -8.47 -29.18
C LEU A 26 -1.74 -9.62 -30.05
N CYS A 27 -2.61 -10.35 -30.74
CA CYS A 27 -2.18 -11.42 -31.65
C CYS A 27 -1.34 -10.91 -32.83
N TRP A 28 -1.41 -9.60 -33.11
CA TRP A 28 -0.70 -8.95 -34.20
C TRP A 28 0.63 -8.35 -33.78
N LEU A 29 0.98 -8.40 -32.49
CA LEU A 29 2.17 -7.75 -31.92
C LEU A 29 3.49 -8.18 -32.59
N ASN A 30 3.59 -9.46 -32.97
CA ASN A 30 4.76 -10.04 -33.64
C ASN A 30 4.57 -10.17 -35.17
N LYS A 31 3.36 -9.93 -35.69
CA LYS A 31 3.01 -10.24 -37.08
C LYS A 31 2.96 -9.01 -37.99
N GLN A 32 2.83 -7.80 -37.45
CA GLN A 32 2.75 -6.59 -38.25
C GLN A 32 3.22 -5.35 -37.49
N SER A 33 3.94 -4.45 -38.17
CA SER A 33 4.19 -3.08 -37.67
C SER A 33 2.85 -2.37 -37.52
N SER A 34 2.54 -1.97 -36.29
CA SER A 34 1.24 -1.37 -35.98
C SER A 34 1.27 0.13 -36.27
N LYS A 35 0.16 0.73 -36.72
CA LYS A 35 0.04 2.20 -36.73
C LYS A 35 -0.17 2.79 -35.33
N ASN A 36 0.02 1.99 -34.28
CA ASN A 36 -0.32 2.33 -32.90
C ASN A 36 0.95 2.30 -32.05
N GLY A 37 1.50 3.48 -31.76
CA GLY A 37 2.74 3.61 -30.98
C GLY A 37 2.68 2.99 -29.57
N ARG A 38 1.51 2.58 -29.06
CA ARG A 38 1.42 1.77 -27.83
C ARG A 38 1.84 0.32 -28.07
N LEU A 39 1.40 -0.29 -29.17
CA LEU A 39 1.76 -1.66 -29.53
C LEU A 39 3.23 -1.76 -29.92
N ASP A 40 3.78 -0.76 -30.63
CA ASP A 40 5.20 -0.75 -30.99
C ASP A 40 6.11 -0.68 -29.76
N ARG A 41 5.75 0.15 -28.77
CA ARG A 41 6.46 0.20 -27.48
C ARG A 41 6.42 -1.13 -26.75
N TRP A 42 5.28 -1.82 -26.78
CA TRP A 42 5.16 -3.15 -26.17
C TRP A 42 5.96 -4.21 -26.93
N SER A 43 5.97 -4.16 -28.27
CA SER A 43 6.78 -5.06 -29.11
C SER A 43 8.26 -4.91 -28.78
N LEU A 44 8.78 -3.68 -28.72
CA LEU A 44 10.17 -3.40 -28.36
C LEU A 44 10.52 -3.92 -26.95
N GLN A 45 9.64 -3.70 -25.96
CA GLN A 45 9.88 -4.19 -24.59
C GLN A 45 9.87 -5.71 -24.48
N LEU A 46 9.13 -6.39 -25.36
CA LEU A 46 8.93 -7.82 -25.34
C LEU A 46 9.86 -8.59 -26.28
N GLN A 47 10.63 -7.90 -27.13
CA GLN A 47 11.57 -8.49 -28.09
C GLN A 47 12.62 -9.42 -27.43
N LYS A 48 12.91 -9.21 -26.15
CA LYS A 48 13.86 -10.03 -25.37
C LYS A 48 13.28 -11.37 -24.87
N TYR A 49 12.00 -11.66 -25.14
CA TYR A 49 11.34 -12.90 -24.73
C TYR A 49 10.91 -13.68 -25.96
N SER A 50 11.01 -15.01 -25.88
CA SER A 50 10.52 -15.92 -26.92
C SER A 50 9.15 -16.46 -26.52
N PHE A 51 8.10 -16.09 -27.26
CA PHE A 51 6.73 -16.53 -26.96
C PHE A 51 5.77 -16.48 -28.14
N ASP A 52 4.77 -17.36 -28.08
CA ASP A 52 3.63 -17.37 -28.99
C ASP A 52 2.38 -16.79 -28.35
N ILE A 53 1.57 -16.06 -29.12
CA ILE A 53 0.32 -15.47 -28.64
C ILE A 53 -0.87 -16.28 -29.15
N LYS A 54 -1.65 -16.84 -28.23
CA LYS A 54 -2.91 -17.54 -28.52
C LYS A 54 -4.11 -16.72 -28.03
N HIS A 55 -5.06 -16.49 -28.92
CA HIS A 55 -6.33 -15.86 -28.55
C HIS A 55 -7.27 -16.88 -27.92
N THR A 56 -7.91 -16.53 -26.81
CA THR A 56 -9.03 -17.28 -26.23
C THR A 56 -10.26 -16.39 -26.11
N SER A 57 -11.47 -16.96 -26.12
CA SER A 57 -12.68 -16.18 -25.90
C SER A 57 -12.71 -15.58 -24.48
N GLY A 58 -13.28 -14.38 -24.32
CA GLY A 58 -13.46 -13.78 -22.99
C GLY A 58 -14.30 -14.67 -22.04
N SER A 59 -15.26 -15.40 -22.60
CA SER A 59 -16.13 -16.34 -21.86
C SER A 59 -15.39 -17.55 -21.29
N SER A 60 -14.30 -18.00 -21.91
CA SER A 60 -13.47 -19.10 -21.40
C SER A 60 -12.40 -18.61 -20.42
N ASN A 61 -12.05 -17.32 -20.47
CA ASN A 61 -11.02 -16.74 -19.61
C ASN A 61 -11.58 -16.09 -18.34
N ARG A 62 -12.58 -16.74 -17.71
CA ARG A 62 -13.28 -16.21 -16.53
C ARG A 62 -12.33 -15.95 -15.37
N VAL A 63 -11.34 -16.82 -15.16
CA VAL A 63 -10.36 -16.66 -14.05
C VAL A 63 -9.55 -15.38 -14.23
N THR A 64 -9.00 -15.13 -15.42
CA THR A 64 -8.24 -13.89 -15.68
C THR A 64 -9.14 -12.67 -15.64
N ASP A 65 -10.36 -12.77 -16.18
CA ASP A 65 -11.33 -11.68 -16.17
C ASP A 65 -11.68 -11.31 -14.71
N CYS A 66 -12.00 -12.30 -13.87
CA CYS A 66 -12.22 -12.14 -12.44
C CYS A 66 -11.00 -11.50 -11.74
N LEU A 67 -9.79 -12.00 -11.95
CA LEU A 67 -8.58 -11.43 -11.34
C LEU A 67 -8.29 -10.01 -11.82
N SER A 68 -8.64 -9.67 -13.05
CA SER A 68 -8.44 -8.33 -13.62
C SER A 68 -9.53 -7.32 -13.22
N ARG A 69 -10.73 -7.81 -12.90
CA ARG A 69 -11.92 -7.01 -12.53
C ARG A 69 -12.24 -7.03 -11.04
N TYR A 70 -11.56 -7.88 -10.27
CA TYR A 70 -11.73 -7.92 -8.82
C TYR A 70 -11.51 -6.49 -8.31
N PRO A 71 -12.47 -5.91 -7.55
CA PRO A 71 -12.38 -4.53 -7.16
C PRO A 71 -11.08 -4.32 -6.40
N ILE A 72 -10.22 -3.46 -6.93
CA ILE A 72 -9.08 -2.91 -6.20
C ILE A 72 -9.66 -1.85 -5.25
N GLN A 73 -10.60 -2.23 -4.39
CA GLN A 73 -10.74 -1.55 -3.11
C GLN A 73 -9.59 -2.12 -2.28
N GLN A 74 -8.47 -1.39 -2.24
CA GLN A 74 -7.38 -1.58 -1.26
C GLN A 74 -6.58 -2.89 -1.33
N LEU A 75 -6.47 -3.59 -2.47
CA LEU A 75 -5.55 -4.75 -2.53
C LEU A 75 -4.07 -4.38 -2.74
N ASP A 76 -3.74 -3.15 -3.12
CA ASP A 76 -2.36 -2.66 -3.02
C ASP A 76 -1.91 -2.51 -1.55
N GLU A 77 -2.84 -2.53 -0.59
CA GLU A 77 -2.55 -2.49 0.86
C GLU A 77 -2.39 -3.88 1.50
N ILE A 78 -3.01 -4.92 0.94
CA ILE A 78 -3.05 -6.26 1.57
C ILE A 78 -2.03 -7.24 0.97
N VAL A 79 -1.64 -7.07 -0.30
CA VAL A 79 -0.76 -8.07 -0.96
C VAL A 79 0.72 -7.91 -0.55
N GLU A 80 1.21 -6.71 -0.22
CA GLU A 80 2.53 -6.57 0.40
C GLU A 80 2.54 -7.09 1.85
N ASP A 81 1.43 -6.97 2.59
CA ASP A 81 1.36 -7.40 4.00
C ASP A 81 1.15 -8.92 4.15
N GLN A 82 0.37 -9.56 3.26
CA GLN A 82 0.13 -11.01 3.32
C GLN A 82 1.29 -11.86 2.76
N LEU A 83 2.11 -11.32 1.85
CA LEU A 83 3.36 -11.99 1.44
C LEU A 83 4.47 -11.86 2.50
N ASN A 84 4.31 -10.96 3.47
CA ASN A 84 5.22 -10.81 4.60
C ASN A 84 4.95 -11.82 5.74
N VAL A 85 3.89 -12.64 5.63
CA VAL A 85 3.55 -13.67 6.63
C VAL A 85 4.46 -14.90 6.50
N MET A 86 5.16 -15.07 5.37
CA MET A 86 5.98 -16.27 5.12
C MET A 86 7.50 -16.04 5.22
N HIS A 87 7.97 -14.82 5.53
CA HIS A 87 9.40 -14.56 5.75
C HIS A 87 9.64 -13.62 6.96
N GLY A 88 9.97 -14.21 8.11
CA GLY A 88 10.84 -13.58 9.12
C GLY A 88 10.22 -12.54 10.08
N PRO A 89 11.04 -11.99 11.01
CA PRO A 89 10.65 -11.36 12.29
C PRO A 89 9.88 -10.01 12.22
N SER A 90 9.39 -9.60 11.05
CA SER A 90 8.79 -8.28 10.80
C SER A 90 7.48 -8.04 11.57
N SER A 91 6.68 -9.07 11.82
CA SER A 91 5.44 -8.99 12.61
C SER A 91 5.70 -8.72 14.09
N ASN A 92 6.75 -9.30 14.66
CA ASN A 92 7.13 -9.08 16.07
C ASN A 92 7.69 -7.66 16.32
N ILE A 93 8.40 -7.07 15.35
CA ILE A 93 8.95 -5.71 15.50
C ILE A 93 7.88 -4.63 15.41
N ASN A 94 6.88 -4.76 14.53
CA ASN A 94 5.75 -3.83 14.51
C ASN A 94 5.06 -3.83 15.87
N MET A 95 4.87 -5.02 16.46
CA MET A 95 4.32 -5.15 17.82
C MET A 95 5.21 -4.48 18.88
N ILE A 96 6.55 -4.61 18.80
CA ILE A 96 7.48 -3.94 19.73
C ILE A 96 7.46 -2.42 19.55
N ALA A 97 7.42 -1.92 18.31
CA ALA A 97 7.30 -0.49 18.04
C ALA A 97 5.95 0.03 18.55
N ASP A 98 4.85 -0.66 18.25
CA ASP A 98 3.52 -0.31 18.76
C ASP A 98 3.49 -0.30 20.31
N LEU A 99 4.13 -1.27 20.97
CA LEU A 99 4.28 -1.30 22.44
C LEU A 99 5.12 -0.13 22.96
N SER A 100 6.11 0.32 22.20
CA SER A 100 6.92 1.49 22.56
C SER A 100 6.14 2.80 22.39
N PHE A 101 5.12 2.82 21.54
CA PHE A 101 4.24 3.97 21.27
C PHE A 101 2.80 3.67 21.74
N ASP A 102 2.67 3.11 22.94
CA ASP A 102 1.37 2.81 23.52
C ASP A 102 0.56 4.09 23.87
N ALA A 103 -0.75 3.92 24.04
CA ALA A 103 -1.67 5.02 24.33
C ALA A 103 -1.26 5.82 25.57
N THR A 104 -0.72 5.15 26.59
CA THR A 104 -0.26 5.75 27.85
C THR A 104 0.87 6.74 27.61
N ARG A 105 1.92 6.32 26.90
CA ARG A 105 3.07 7.19 26.59
C ARG A 105 2.69 8.33 25.66
N ILE A 106 1.83 8.09 24.67
CA ILE A 106 1.34 9.15 23.77
C ILE A 106 0.58 10.19 24.59
N ARG A 107 -0.31 9.77 25.51
CA ARG A 107 -1.08 10.67 26.38
C ARG A 107 -0.17 11.57 27.21
N GLU A 108 0.82 11.00 27.89
CA GLU A 108 1.77 11.77 28.72
C GLU A 108 2.51 12.84 27.91
N GLN A 109 2.85 12.53 26.66
CA GLN A 109 3.56 13.46 25.78
C GLN A 109 2.62 14.49 25.14
N GLN A 110 1.35 14.16 24.90
CA GLN A 110 0.34 15.12 24.45
C GLN A 110 0.16 16.26 25.46
N ILE A 111 0.13 15.95 26.76
CA ILE A 111 -0.01 16.95 27.82
C ILE A 111 1.17 17.94 27.83
N LYS A 112 2.36 17.48 27.42
CA LYS A 112 3.60 18.28 27.36
C LYS A 112 3.75 19.07 26.06
N ASP A 113 3.07 18.70 24.98
CA ASP A 113 3.17 19.37 23.68
C ASP A 113 2.21 20.57 23.62
N ASN A 114 2.79 21.78 23.56
CA ASN A 114 2.05 23.04 23.55
C ASN A 114 1.01 23.15 22.42
N LYS A 115 1.22 22.51 21.26
CA LYS A 115 0.28 22.59 20.14
C LYS A 115 -0.97 21.78 20.42
N ILE A 116 -0.80 20.56 20.92
CA ILE A 116 -1.96 19.69 21.18
C ILE A 116 -2.60 19.96 22.52
N LYS A 117 -1.86 20.49 23.50
CA LYS A 117 -2.41 20.92 24.79
C LYS A 117 -3.59 21.89 24.63
N GLN A 118 -3.49 22.85 23.70
CA GLN A 118 -4.61 23.76 23.39
C GLN A 118 -5.83 23.03 22.84
N ILE A 119 -5.62 21.99 22.03
CA ILE A 119 -6.69 21.16 21.48
C ILE A 119 -7.32 20.32 22.58
N TYR A 120 -6.50 19.72 23.45
CA TYR A 120 -6.93 18.97 24.61
C TYR A 120 -7.82 19.82 25.51
N GLU A 121 -7.36 20.99 25.95
CA GLU A 121 -8.13 21.90 26.82
C GLU A 121 -9.46 22.32 26.18
N HIS A 122 -9.45 22.57 24.87
CA HIS A 122 -10.67 22.90 24.13
C HIS A 122 -11.68 21.75 24.13
N LEU A 123 -11.23 20.53 23.83
CA LEU A 123 -12.08 19.33 23.82
C LEU A 123 -12.56 18.95 25.23
N SER A 124 -11.69 19.08 26.25
CA SER A 124 -12.03 18.86 27.66
C SER A 124 -13.08 19.85 28.17
N SER A 125 -13.14 21.07 27.62
CA SER A 125 -14.19 22.05 27.92
C SER A 125 -15.56 21.72 27.30
N GLY A 126 -15.69 20.58 26.61
CA GLY A 126 -16.91 20.13 25.95
C GLY A 126 -17.15 20.74 24.57
N LYS A 127 -16.21 21.53 24.05
CA LYS A 127 -16.32 22.15 22.73
C LYS A 127 -15.89 21.17 21.64
N GLN A 128 -16.69 21.11 20.57
CA GLN A 128 -16.47 20.17 19.47
C GLN A 128 -15.50 20.73 18.42
N ARG A 129 -14.72 19.84 17.81
CA ARG A 129 -13.81 20.19 16.70
C ARG A 129 -13.87 19.12 15.61
N HIS A 130 -14.23 19.51 14.40
CA HIS A 130 -14.50 18.59 13.27
C HIS A 130 -13.37 17.60 12.92
N SER A 131 -12.11 17.89 13.28
CA SER A 131 -10.96 17.01 12.98
C SER A 131 -10.41 16.26 14.19
N PHE A 132 -10.93 16.49 15.40
CA PHE A 132 -10.34 15.96 16.62
C PHE A 132 -11.40 15.53 17.62
N VAL A 133 -11.16 14.41 18.29
CA VAL A 133 -12.00 13.89 19.38
C VAL A 133 -11.13 13.53 20.56
N LEU A 134 -11.62 13.82 21.77
CA LEU A 134 -11.01 13.39 23.02
C LEU A 134 -11.77 12.16 23.52
N GLU A 135 -11.10 11.02 23.60
CA GLU A 135 -11.61 9.79 24.23
C GLU A 135 -10.48 9.16 25.02
N ASP A 136 -10.82 8.56 26.17
CA ASP A 136 -9.85 7.96 27.10
C ASP A 136 -8.68 8.89 27.41
N GLU A 137 -8.97 10.17 27.65
CA GLU A 137 -7.99 11.24 27.91
C GLU A 137 -6.93 11.40 26.80
N LEU A 138 -7.15 10.85 25.62
CA LEU A 138 -6.23 10.89 24.49
C LEU A 138 -6.88 11.63 23.31
N VAL A 139 -6.17 12.61 22.77
CA VAL A 139 -6.63 13.33 21.57
C VAL A 139 -6.38 12.44 20.36
N HIS A 140 -7.45 12.18 19.62
CA HIS A 140 -7.43 11.45 18.38
C HIS A 140 -7.71 12.40 17.21
N LYS A 141 -7.05 12.16 16.08
CA LYS A 141 -7.39 12.75 14.80
C LYS A 141 -8.46 11.91 14.12
N VAL A 142 -9.48 12.58 13.61
CA VAL A 142 -10.64 11.97 12.98
C VAL A 142 -10.55 12.19 11.48
N VAL A 143 -10.62 11.12 10.70
CA VAL A 143 -10.56 11.16 9.24
C VAL A 143 -11.91 10.78 8.67
N HIS A 144 -12.55 11.73 8.02
CA HIS A 144 -13.81 11.54 7.30
C HIS A 144 -13.56 11.44 5.79
N GLN A 145 -14.28 10.54 5.13
CA GLN A 145 -14.36 10.49 3.66
C GLN A 145 -15.83 10.47 3.27
N SER A 146 -16.24 11.40 2.41
CA SER A 146 -17.64 11.53 1.96
C SER A 146 -18.64 11.67 3.12
N GLY A 147 -18.24 12.33 4.22
CA GLY A 147 -19.06 12.52 5.41
C GLY A 147 -19.10 11.34 6.39
N VAL A 148 -18.54 10.19 6.03
CA VAL A 148 -18.47 9.01 6.89
C VAL A 148 -17.14 8.98 7.64
N LEU A 149 -17.18 8.68 8.94
CA LEU A 149 -15.99 8.44 9.74
C LEU A 149 -15.29 7.16 9.28
N ILE A 150 -14.02 7.25 8.86
CA ILE A 150 -13.25 6.07 8.41
C ILE A 150 -12.18 5.67 9.41
N LEU A 151 -11.42 6.65 9.92
CA LEU A 151 -10.35 6.36 10.87
C LEU A 151 -10.42 7.31 12.05
N LYS A 152 -10.04 6.74 13.20
CA LYS A 152 -9.77 7.45 14.42
C LYS A 152 -8.40 7.03 14.90
N LEU A 153 -7.44 7.95 14.83
CA LEU A 153 -6.03 7.66 15.06
C LEU A 153 -5.50 8.49 16.24
N PRO A 154 -4.70 7.91 17.14
CA PRO A 154 -4.11 8.65 18.25
C PRO A 154 -3.15 9.71 17.71
N TYR A 155 -3.35 10.98 18.07
CA TYR A 155 -2.48 12.03 17.56
C TYR A 155 -1.09 11.91 18.19
N VAL A 156 -0.07 11.69 17.37
CA VAL A 156 1.31 11.60 17.85
C VAL A 156 1.90 13.01 18.05
N PRO A 157 2.37 13.37 19.27
CA PRO A 157 3.02 14.65 19.54
C PRO A 157 4.25 14.89 18.66
N THR A 158 4.56 16.15 18.40
CA THR A 158 5.66 16.53 17.48
C THR A 158 7.00 15.97 17.94
N SER A 159 7.21 15.91 19.27
CA SER A 159 8.42 15.38 19.90
C SER A 159 8.66 13.89 19.61
N MET A 160 7.59 13.13 19.35
CA MET A 160 7.66 11.67 19.16
C MET A 160 7.78 11.27 17.68
N ILE A 161 7.50 12.17 16.74
CA ILE A 161 7.47 11.87 15.30
C ILE A 161 8.82 11.31 14.81
N ASN A 162 9.93 11.91 15.21
CA ASN A 162 11.26 11.44 14.78
C ASN A 162 11.57 10.03 15.32
N GLN A 163 11.20 9.78 16.58
CA GLN A 163 11.38 8.46 17.20
C GLN A 163 10.50 7.40 16.52
N LEU A 164 9.26 7.77 16.20
CA LEU A 164 8.33 6.91 15.48
C LEU A 164 8.87 6.58 14.09
N LEU A 165 9.28 7.59 13.31
CA LEU A 165 9.87 7.37 11.98
C LEU A 165 11.11 6.48 12.06
N GLN A 166 12.01 6.72 13.02
CA GLN A 166 13.20 5.90 13.21
C GLN A 166 12.85 4.45 13.56
N ALA A 167 11.85 4.21 14.40
CA ALA A 167 11.43 2.85 14.75
C ALA A 167 10.88 2.07 13.54
N TYR A 168 10.08 2.72 12.68
CA TYR A 168 9.47 2.07 11.51
C TYR A 168 10.36 2.10 10.26
N HIS A 169 11.44 2.89 10.24
CA HIS A 169 12.41 2.94 9.14
C HIS A 169 13.70 2.18 9.47
N ASP A 170 14.39 2.58 10.54
CA ASP A 170 15.77 2.19 10.84
C ASP A 170 15.90 0.91 11.67
N SER A 171 14.78 0.33 12.12
CA SER A 171 14.82 -0.97 12.78
C SER A 171 15.36 -2.04 11.80
N PRO A 172 16.28 -2.92 12.24
CA PRO A 172 16.87 -3.96 11.40
C PRO A 172 15.85 -4.87 10.69
N ALA A 173 14.65 -5.03 11.25
CA ALA A 173 13.56 -5.81 10.66
C ALA A 173 12.52 -4.97 9.89
N SER A 174 12.61 -3.64 9.95
CA SER A 174 11.72 -2.75 9.19
C SER A 174 12.08 -2.67 7.72
N GLY A 175 13.30 -3.07 7.36
CA GLY A 175 13.78 -3.18 5.98
C GLY A 175 14.24 -1.87 5.35
N HIS A 176 14.45 -0.81 6.15
CA HIS A 176 14.85 0.53 5.69
C HIS A 176 14.01 1.01 4.50
N LEU A 177 12.69 0.94 4.68
CA LEU A 177 11.73 1.21 3.63
C LEU A 177 11.78 2.68 3.22
N GLY A 178 11.80 2.95 1.92
CA GLY A 178 11.72 4.32 1.41
C GLY A 178 10.48 5.06 1.93
N LEU A 179 10.53 6.39 1.88
CA LEU A 179 9.56 7.31 2.50
C LEU A 179 8.08 6.89 2.36
N ASN A 180 7.65 6.56 1.14
CA ASN A 180 6.26 6.19 0.89
C ASN A 180 5.85 4.92 1.65
N LYS A 181 6.70 3.90 1.68
CA LYS A 181 6.39 2.62 2.32
C LYS A 181 6.37 2.75 3.85
N THR A 182 7.30 3.51 4.42
CA THR A 182 7.32 3.83 5.85
C THR A 182 6.07 4.63 6.24
N TRP A 183 5.68 5.62 5.44
CA TRP A 183 4.46 6.39 5.69
C TRP A 183 3.20 5.52 5.66
N HIS A 184 3.09 4.60 4.70
CA HIS A 184 1.95 3.67 4.63
C HIS A 184 1.85 2.76 5.86
N LYS A 185 2.97 2.30 6.42
CA LYS A 185 2.98 1.51 7.66
C LYS A 185 2.45 2.29 8.87
N ILE A 186 2.77 3.59 8.95
CA ILE A 186 2.44 4.44 10.09
C ILE A 186 1.00 4.97 10.01
N ARG A 187 0.56 5.42 8.82
CA ARG A 187 -0.69 6.21 8.65
C ARG A 187 -1.99 5.52 9.09
N ASN A 188 -1.99 4.19 9.14
CA ASN A 188 -3.17 3.41 9.52
C ASN A 188 -3.18 3.08 11.02
N ARG A 189 -2.08 3.41 11.73
CA ARG A 189 -1.88 3.16 13.16
C ARG A 189 -1.87 4.45 13.99
N PHE A 190 -1.35 5.55 13.42
CA PHE A 190 -1.16 6.85 14.06
C PHE A 190 -1.56 8.01 13.15
#